data_AF-A0A380DME4-F1
#
_entry.id   AF-A0A380DME4-F1
#
_cell.length_a   1.000
_cell.length_b   1.000
_cell.length_c   1.000
_cell.angle_alpha   90.00
_cell.angle_beta   90.00
_cell.angle_gamma   90.00
#
_symmetry.space_group_name_H-M   'P 1'
#
loop_
_entity.id
_entity.type
_entity.pdbx_description
1 polymer ?
#
loop_
_entity_poly.entity_id
_entity_poly.type
_entity_poly.pdbx_seq_one_letter_code
_entity_poly.pdbx_strand_id
1 'polypeptide(L)'
;MSQQFWDIFVSKLLLALTVFAMYMVVITIFIDNCYLIFLLQGIYIIGAALDISWFYAGTEKFKIPSLSNIVASGIVLSVVVIFVKDQSDLSLYVFTIAIVTVLNQLPLFIYLKRYISFVSVNWIHVWQLFRSSLAYLLPNGQLNLYTSISCVVLGLVGTYQQVGIFSNAFNILTVAIIMINTFDLVMIPRITKMSIQQSHSLTKTLANNMNIQLILTVPMVFGLIAIMPSFYLWFFGEEFASTVPLMTI
;
A
#
# COMPACT_ATOMS: atom_id res chain seq x y z
N MET A 1 -18.92 -14.64 -13.81
CA MET A 1 -18.28 -15.08 -12.54
C MET A 1 -16.98 -15.82 -12.81
N SER A 2 -16.95 -17.14 -13.05
CA SER A 2 -15.69 -17.89 -13.23
C SER A 2 -14.83 -17.42 -14.41
N GLN A 3 -15.44 -17.20 -15.59
CA GLN A 3 -14.74 -16.67 -16.78
C GLN A 3 -14.06 -15.33 -16.49
N GLN A 4 -14.82 -14.38 -15.94
CA GLN A 4 -14.33 -13.04 -15.60
C GLN A 4 -13.22 -13.08 -14.55
N PHE A 5 -13.34 -13.97 -13.55
CA PHE A 5 -12.29 -14.15 -12.54
C PHE A 5 -10.98 -14.56 -13.20
N TRP A 6 -11.00 -15.58 -14.07
CA TRP A 6 -9.81 -16.07 -14.75
C TRP A 6 -9.24 -15.05 -15.73
N ASP A 7 -10.08 -14.33 -16.49
CA ASP A 7 -9.63 -13.28 -17.39
C ASP A 7 -8.91 -12.14 -16.62
N ILE A 8 -9.47 -11.71 -15.47
CA ILE A 8 -8.84 -10.70 -14.60
C ILE A 8 -7.55 -11.23 -13.96
N PHE A 9 -7.59 -12.44 -13.42
CA PHE A 9 -6.46 -13.05 -12.73
C PHE A 9 -5.27 -13.25 -13.66
N VAL A 10 -5.49 -13.75 -14.87
CA VAL A 10 -4.42 -13.93 -15.88
C VAL A 10 -3.89 -12.58 -16.36
N SER A 11 -4.76 -11.58 -16.54
CA SER A 11 -4.32 -10.21 -16.88
C SER A 11 -3.41 -9.63 -15.80
N LYS A 12 -3.77 -9.77 -14.51
CA LYS A 12 -2.92 -9.39 -13.38
C LYS A 12 -1.60 -10.15 -13.38
N LEU A 13 -1.61 -11.43 -13.69
CA LEU A 13 -0.40 -12.26 -13.72
C LEU A 13 0.57 -11.81 -14.83
N LEU A 14 0.07 -11.50 -16.03
CA LEU A 14 0.88 -10.93 -17.12
C LEU A 14 1.49 -9.58 -16.73
N LEU A 15 0.72 -8.72 -16.08
CA LEU A 15 1.22 -7.45 -15.56
C LEU A 15 2.32 -7.65 -14.51
N ALA A 16 2.08 -8.55 -13.55
CA ALA A 16 3.06 -8.86 -12.53
C ALA A 16 4.34 -9.46 -13.12
N LEU A 17 4.23 -10.31 -14.14
CA LEU A 17 5.39 -10.88 -14.84
C LEU A 17 6.20 -9.79 -15.58
N THR A 18 5.51 -8.84 -16.20
CA THR A 18 6.15 -7.68 -16.85
C THR A 18 6.89 -6.83 -15.82
N VAL A 19 6.25 -6.51 -14.70
CA VAL A 19 6.84 -5.74 -13.59
C VAL A 19 8.01 -6.50 -12.96
N PHE A 20 7.88 -7.81 -12.75
CA PHE A 20 8.92 -8.64 -12.19
C PHE A 20 10.15 -8.69 -13.11
N ALA A 21 9.96 -8.83 -14.42
CA ALA A 21 11.05 -8.78 -15.39
C ALA A 21 11.77 -7.42 -15.37
N MET A 22 11.02 -6.31 -15.38
CA MET A 22 11.59 -4.96 -15.26
C MET A 22 12.36 -4.80 -13.95
N TYR A 23 11.81 -5.28 -12.84
CA TYR A 23 12.43 -5.25 -11.53
C TYR A 23 13.77 -5.99 -11.52
N MET A 24 13.81 -7.21 -12.06
CA MET A 24 15.05 -7.99 -12.16
C MET A 24 16.12 -7.26 -13.00
N VAL A 25 15.73 -6.67 -14.13
CA VAL A 25 16.66 -5.87 -14.97
C VAL A 25 17.22 -4.69 -14.17
N VAL A 26 16.38 -3.94 -13.48
CA VAL A 26 16.80 -2.78 -12.66
C VAL A 26 17.79 -3.21 -11.59
N ILE A 27 17.51 -4.28 -10.84
CA ILE A 27 18.42 -4.77 -9.80
C ILE A 27 19.77 -5.13 -10.42
N THR A 28 19.79 -5.88 -11.52
CA THR A 28 21.05 -6.35 -12.12
C THR A 28 21.92 -5.23 -12.70
N ILE A 29 21.35 -4.08 -13.05
CA ILE A 29 22.07 -2.97 -13.69
C ILE A 29 22.44 -1.86 -12.69
N PHE A 30 21.56 -1.56 -11.74
CA PHE A 30 21.69 -0.39 -10.88
C PHE A 30 22.04 -0.70 -9.42
N ILE A 31 21.97 -1.96 -8.99
CA ILE A 31 22.11 -2.34 -7.58
C ILE A 31 23.32 -3.24 -7.38
N ASP A 32 24.44 -2.63 -6.98
CA ASP A 32 25.67 -3.35 -6.63
C ASP A 32 25.73 -3.75 -5.14
N ASN A 33 25.20 -2.89 -4.25
CA ASN A 33 25.14 -3.12 -2.81
C ASN A 33 23.75 -3.62 -2.39
N CYS A 34 23.68 -4.49 -1.39
CA CYS A 34 22.41 -5.06 -0.87
C CYS A 34 21.61 -5.89 -1.88
N TYR A 35 22.23 -6.41 -2.95
CA TYR A 35 21.59 -7.22 -4.00
C TYR A 35 20.68 -8.33 -3.43
N LEU A 36 21.16 -9.05 -2.41
CA LEU A 36 20.41 -10.12 -1.76
C LEU A 36 19.10 -9.62 -1.13
N ILE A 37 19.09 -8.44 -0.52
CA ILE A 37 17.90 -7.85 0.09
C ILE A 37 16.85 -7.53 -0.98
N PHE A 38 17.28 -6.91 -2.09
CA PHE A 38 16.39 -6.62 -3.22
C PHE A 38 15.87 -7.91 -3.87
N LEU A 39 16.70 -8.93 -4.01
CA LEU A 39 16.27 -10.23 -4.53
C LEU A 39 15.17 -10.87 -3.66
N LEU A 40 15.34 -10.84 -2.34
CA LEU A 40 14.33 -11.33 -1.39
C LEU A 40 13.04 -10.52 -1.47
N GLN A 41 13.14 -9.19 -1.61
CA GLN A 41 11.98 -8.32 -1.81
C GLN A 41 11.22 -8.64 -3.11
N GLY A 42 11.88 -9.20 -4.12
CA GLY A 42 11.22 -9.69 -5.35
C GLY A 42 10.13 -10.73 -5.09
N ILE A 43 10.23 -11.52 -4.02
CA ILE A 43 9.19 -12.49 -3.61
C ILE A 43 7.87 -11.76 -3.27
N TYR A 44 7.94 -10.52 -2.78
CA TYR A 44 6.76 -9.71 -2.50
C TYR A 44 5.92 -9.46 -3.76
N ILE A 45 6.56 -9.29 -4.92
CA ILE A 45 5.87 -9.11 -6.21
C ILE A 45 5.03 -10.35 -6.54
N ILE A 46 5.54 -11.55 -6.23
CA ILE A 46 4.79 -12.81 -6.40
C ILE A 46 3.56 -12.81 -5.49
N GLY A 47 3.70 -12.39 -4.23
CA GLY A 47 2.58 -12.27 -3.30
C GLY A 47 1.51 -11.30 -3.79
N ALA A 48 1.92 -10.15 -4.33
CA ALA A 48 1.02 -9.17 -4.93
C ALA A 48 0.33 -9.69 -6.21
N ALA A 49 1.04 -10.49 -7.02
CA ALA A 49 0.48 -11.14 -8.22
C ALA A 49 -0.62 -12.14 -7.86
N LEU A 50 -0.42 -12.89 -6.78
CA LEU A 50 -1.35 -13.89 -6.25
C LEU A 50 -2.50 -13.27 -5.47
N ASP A 51 -2.51 -11.96 -5.24
CA ASP A 51 -3.59 -11.32 -4.50
C ASP A 51 -4.94 -11.42 -5.22
N ILE A 52 -5.87 -12.12 -4.55
CA ILE A 52 -7.27 -12.29 -4.98
C ILE A 52 -8.26 -11.61 -4.02
N SER A 53 -7.77 -10.70 -3.16
CA SER A 53 -8.61 -9.96 -2.20
C SER A 53 -9.70 -9.15 -2.92
N TRP A 54 -9.42 -8.67 -4.13
CA TRP A 54 -10.37 -7.97 -5.00
C TRP A 54 -11.62 -8.80 -5.36
N PHE A 55 -11.49 -10.13 -5.50
CA PHE A 55 -12.63 -11.01 -5.75
C PHE A 55 -13.59 -11.03 -4.55
N TYR A 56 -13.03 -11.12 -3.35
CA TYR A 56 -13.79 -11.10 -2.11
C TYR A 56 -14.42 -9.73 -1.86
N ALA A 57 -13.73 -8.65 -2.18
CA ALA A 57 -14.30 -7.30 -2.13
C ALA A 57 -15.48 -7.14 -3.09
N GLY A 58 -15.34 -7.60 -4.34
CA GLY A 58 -16.42 -7.55 -5.34
C GLY A 58 -17.62 -8.46 -5.05
N THR A 59 -17.48 -9.42 -4.12
CA THR A 59 -18.55 -10.31 -3.66
C THR A 59 -19.00 -10.03 -2.23
N GLU A 60 -18.60 -8.88 -1.67
CA GLU A 60 -18.90 -8.41 -0.31
C GLU A 60 -18.45 -9.35 0.83
N LYS A 61 -17.48 -10.22 0.55
CA LYS A 61 -16.93 -11.22 1.49
C LYS A 61 -15.63 -10.76 2.13
N PHE A 62 -15.61 -9.55 2.66
CA PHE A 62 -14.43 -8.91 3.26
C PHE A 62 -13.82 -9.70 4.43
N LYS A 63 -14.64 -10.47 5.17
CA LYS A 63 -14.17 -11.23 6.34
C LYS A 63 -13.02 -12.19 6.03
N ILE A 64 -13.03 -12.82 4.86
CA ILE A 64 -12.03 -13.83 4.46
C ILE A 64 -10.64 -13.18 4.31
N PRO A 65 -10.44 -12.17 3.44
CA PRO A 65 -9.15 -11.49 3.31
C PRO A 65 -8.74 -10.77 4.62
N SER A 66 -9.69 -10.17 5.36
CA SER A 66 -9.37 -9.49 6.62
C SER A 66 -8.79 -10.45 7.66
N LEU A 67 -9.38 -11.63 7.85
CA LEU A 67 -8.89 -12.60 8.83
C LEU A 67 -7.51 -13.16 8.44
N SER A 68 -7.31 -13.44 7.15
CA SER A 68 -6.03 -13.90 6.63
C SER A 68 -4.92 -12.85 6.88
N ASN A 69 -5.22 -11.57 6.63
CA ASN A 69 -4.29 -10.47 6.86
C ASN A 69 -3.95 -10.31 8.36
N ILE A 70 -4.93 -10.41 9.26
CA ILE A 70 -4.68 -10.36 10.72
C ILE A 70 -3.74 -11.48 11.15
N VAL A 71 -3.96 -12.71 10.66
CA VAL A 71 -3.09 -13.85 10.97
C VAL A 71 -1.69 -13.64 10.39
N ALA A 72 -1.59 -13.20 9.14
CA ALA A 72 -0.31 -12.89 8.48
C ALA A 72 0.47 -11.82 9.25
N SER A 73 -0.20 -10.73 9.65
CA SER A 73 0.41 -9.65 10.44
C SER A 73 0.89 -10.13 11.80
N GLY A 74 0.12 -11.01 12.46
CA GLY A 74 0.53 -11.65 13.71
C GLY A 74 1.76 -12.55 13.55
N ILE A 75 1.87 -13.30 12.45
CA ILE A 75 3.05 -14.12 12.13
C ILE A 75 4.27 -13.23 11.91
N VAL A 76 4.16 -12.19 11.07
CA VAL A 76 5.26 -11.24 10.84
C VAL A 76 5.71 -10.63 12.16
N LEU A 77 4.78 -10.10 12.95
CA LEU A 77 5.10 -9.49 14.25
C LEU A 77 5.83 -10.48 15.16
N SER A 78 5.33 -11.71 15.28
CA SER A 78 5.93 -12.73 16.15
C SER A 78 7.35 -13.09 15.69
N VAL A 79 7.55 -13.29 14.39
CA VAL A 79 8.87 -13.65 13.85
C VAL A 79 9.85 -12.50 14.02
N VAL A 80 9.44 -11.27 13.70
CA VAL A 80 10.32 -10.10 13.82
C VAL A 80 10.72 -9.86 15.28
N VAL A 81 9.78 -9.89 16.21
CA VAL A 81 10.07 -9.65 17.64
C VAL A 81 10.98 -10.74 18.24
N ILE A 82 10.85 -12.00 17.81
CA ILE A 82 11.62 -13.12 18.39
C ILE A 82 13.01 -13.25 17.73
N PHE A 83 13.08 -13.08 16.41
CA PHE A 83 14.26 -13.45 15.63
C PHE A 83 15.08 -12.28 15.07
N VAL A 84 14.52 -11.06 14.96
CA VAL A 84 15.24 -9.88 14.44
C VAL A 84 15.73 -9.06 15.62
N LYS A 85 17.05 -9.08 15.87
CA LYS A 85 17.65 -8.42 17.04
C LYS A 85 18.57 -7.27 16.67
N ASP A 86 19.18 -7.33 15.49
CA ASP A 86 20.11 -6.30 15.03
C ASP A 86 20.06 -6.10 13.51
N GLN A 87 20.85 -5.15 13.01
CA GLN A 87 20.87 -4.77 11.60
C GLN A 87 21.32 -5.90 10.66
N SER A 88 22.05 -6.90 11.14
CA SER A 88 22.47 -8.05 10.32
C SER A 88 21.30 -8.97 9.97
N ASP A 89 20.22 -8.94 10.75
CA ASP A 89 19.00 -9.71 10.53
C ASP A 89 18.06 -9.07 9.47
N LEU A 90 18.47 -8.00 8.80
CA LEU A 90 17.67 -7.31 7.79
C LEU A 90 17.19 -8.27 6.67
N SER A 91 18.02 -9.23 6.27
CA SER A 91 17.64 -10.23 5.27
C SER A 91 16.51 -11.15 5.77
N LEU A 92 16.55 -11.54 7.05
CA LEU A 92 15.51 -12.35 7.68
C LEU A 92 14.20 -11.56 7.77
N TYR A 93 14.28 -10.29 8.17
CA TYR A 93 13.13 -9.38 8.24
C TYR A 93 12.45 -9.25 6.87
N VAL A 94 13.21 -8.89 5.84
CA VAL A 94 12.70 -8.71 4.47
C VAL A 94 12.12 -10.00 3.91
N PHE A 95 12.83 -11.12 4.08
CA PHE A 95 12.33 -12.41 3.65
C PHE A 95 11.02 -12.78 4.34
N THR A 96 10.91 -12.56 5.65
CA THR A 96 9.71 -12.85 6.44
C THR A 96 8.50 -12.09 5.90
N ILE A 97 8.64 -10.79 5.63
CA ILE A 97 7.55 -9.99 5.06
C ILE A 97 7.16 -10.52 3.69
N ALA A 98 8.14 -10.80 2.83
CA ALA A 98 7.89 -11.24 1.46
C ALA A 98 7.22 -12.62 1.42
N ILE A 99 7.72 -13.59 2.19
CA ILE A 99 7.17 -14.95 2.21
C ILE A 99 5.78 -14.99 2.86
N VAL A 100 5.58 -14.27 3.96
CA VAL A 100 4.25 -14.21 4.62
C VAL A 100 3.23 -13.55 3.70
N THR A 101 3.63 -12.57 2.89
CA THR A 101 2.75 -11.97 1.86
C THR A 101 2.25 -13.00 0.85
N VAL A 102 3.12 -13.92 0.42
CA VAL A 102 2.75 -15.05 -0.47
C VAL A 102 1.86 -16.05 0.28
N LEU A 103 2.25 -16.45 1.48
CA LEU A 103 1.50 -17.42 2.29
C LEU A 103 0.11 -16.91 2.67
N ASN A 104 -0.05 -15.60 2.86
CA ASN A 104 -1.32 -14.95 3.13
C ASN A 104 -2.35 -15.18 2.01
N GLN A 105 -1.93 -15.49 0.78
CA GLN A 105 -2.86 -15.78 -0.32
C GLN A 105 -3.39 -17.22 -0.30
N LEU A 106 -2.72 -18.16 0.40
CA LEU A 106 -3.12 -19.56 0.42
C LEU A 106 -4.54 -19.80 0.95
N PRO A 107 -4.96 -19.23 2.10
CA PRO A 107 -6.32 -19.39 2.60
C PRO A 107 -7.34 -18.87 1.58
N LEU A 108 -7.06 -17.73 0.96
CA LEU A 108 -7.93 -17.12 -0.06
C LEU A 108 -8.13 -18.07 -1.24
N PHE A 109 -7.09 -18.71 -1.75
CA PHE A 109 -7.22 -19.68 -2.84
C PHE A 109 -7.98 -20.95 -2.43
N ILE A 110 -7.80 -21.42 -1.18
CA ILE A 110 -8.55 -22.57 -0.65
C ILE A 110 -10.05 -22.26 -0.60
N TYR A 111 -10.44 -21.09 -0.10
CA TYR A 111 -11.84 -20.66 -0.06
C TYR A 111 -12.40 -20.35 -1.46
N LEU A 112 -11.56 -19.89 -2.39
CA LEU A 112 -11.96 -19.55 -3.76
C LEU A 112 -12.54 -20.76 -4.51
N LYS A 113 -12.00 -21.97 -4.26
CA LYS A 113 -12.46 -23.22 -4.89
C LYS A 113 -13.95 -23.50 -4.65
N ARG A 114 -14.56 -22.90 -3.61
CA ARG A 114 -15.99 -23.02 -3.33
C ARG A 114 -16.87 -22.13 -4.23
N TYR A 115 -16.27 -21.13 -4.88
CA TYR A 115 -16.99 -20.11 -5.64
C TYR A 115 -16.67 -20.12 -7.13
N ILE A 116 -15.44 -20.49 -7.51
CA ILE A 116 -14.97 -20.43 -8.89
C ILE A 116 -14.59 -21.82 -9.37
N SER A 117 -15.16 -22.20 -10.51
CA SER A 117 -14.74 -23.35 -11.31
C SER A 117 -13.62 -22.97 -12.27
N PHE A 118 -12.80 -23.96 -12.65
CA PHE A 118 -11.80 -23.75 -13.70
C PHE A 118 -12.48 -23.62 -15.07
N VAL A 119 -12.13 -22.59 -15.84
CA VAL A 119 -12.71 -22.32 -17.17
C VAL A 119 -11.60 -21.85 -18.11
N SER A 120 -11.73 -22.12 -19.41
CA SER A 120 -10.79 -21.65 -20.43
C SER A 120 -10.73 -20.12 -20.51
N VAL A 121 -9.50 -19.59 -20.54
CA VAL A 121 -9.22 -18.14 -20.57
C VAL A 121 -9.43 -17.57 -21.97
N ASN A 122 -10.11 -16.42 -22.08
CA ASN A 122 -10.23 -15.72 -23.36
C ASN A 122 -9.13 -14.66 -23.50
N TRP A 123 -8.11 -14.97 -24.28
CA TRP A 123 -6.93 -14.10 -24.48
C TRP A 123 -7.26 -12.72 -25.03
N ILE A 124 -8.32 -12.57 -25.83
CA ILE A 124 -8.73 -11.28 -26.39
C ILE A 124 -9.22 -10.36 -25.26
N HIS A 125 -10.04 -10.90 -24.36
CA HIS A 125 -10.52 -10.16 -23.19
C HIS A 125 -9.40 -9.85 -22.20
N VAL A 126 -8.49 -10.80 -21.96
CA VAL A 126 -7.32 -10.59 -21.09
C VAL A 126 -6.48 -9.39 -21.58
N TRP A 127 -6.20 -9.33 -22.89
CA TRP A 127 -5.40 -8.26 -23.48
C TRP A 127 -6.11 -6.90 -23.41
N GLN A 128 -7.42 -6.87 -23.69
CA GLN A 128 -8.22 -5.66 -23.56
C GLN A 128 -8.24 -5.17 -22.12
N LEU A 129 -8.37 -6.08 -21.15
CA LEU A 129 -8.36 -5.76 -19.73
C LEU A 129 -7.00 -5.22 -19.30
N PHE A 130 -5.90 -5.87 -19.73
CA PHE A 130 -4.54 -5.43 -19.45
C PHE A 130 -4.29 -4.00 -19.93
N ARG A 131 -4.62 -3.70 -21.19
CA ARG A 131 -4.50 -2.36 -21.77
C ARG A 131 -5.34 -1.33 -21.02
N SER A 132 -6.55 -1.69 -20.63
CA SER A 132 -7.46 -0.79 -19.93
C SER A 132 -6.99 -0.52 -18.49
N SER A 133 -6.44 -1.52 -17.81
CA SER A 133 -5.90 -1.38 -16.45
C SER A 133 -4.72 -0.41 -16.37
N LEU A 134 -3.88 -0.30 -17.39
CA LEU A 134 -2.80 0.70 -17.43
C LEU A 134 -3.34 2.14 -17.32
N ALA A 135 -4.47 2.44 -17.97
CA ALA A 135 -5.08 3.77 -17.92
C ALA A 135 -5.61 4.12 -16.52
N TYR A 136 -6.02 3.12 -15.73
CA TYR A 136 -6.50 3.30 -14.36
C TYR A 136 -5.40 3.40 -13.31
N LEU A 137 -4.16 3.01 -13.65
CA LEU A 137 -3.04 2.94 -12.71
C LEU A 137 -2.62 4.34 -12.23
N LEU A 138 -2.57 5.30 -13.15
CA LEU A 138 -2.22 6.70 -12.87
C LEU A 138 -3.20 7.38 -11.89
N PRO A 139 -4.52 7.43 -12.13
CA PRO A 139 -5.43 8.19 -11.27
C PRO A 139 -5.66 7.57 -9.90
N ASN A 140 -5.71 6.23 -9.77
CA ASN A 140 -6.01 5.57 -8.49
C ASN A 140 -4.78 5.45 -7.58
N GLY A 141 -3.56 5.50 -8.15
CA GLY A 141 -2.32 5.26 -7.43
C GLY A 141 -1.55 6.52 -7.01
N GLN A 142 -2.04 7.73 -7.30
CA GLN A 142 -1.25 8.97 -7.28
C GLN A 142 -0.41 9.15 -6.01
N LEU A 143 -1.02 9.06 -4.83
CA LEU A 143 -0.31 9.27 -3.56
C LEU A 143 0.78 8.22 -3.31
N ASN A 144 0.47 6.95 -3.56
CA ASN A 144 1.41 5.84 -3.40
C ASN A 144 2.52 5.90 -4.45
N LEU A 145 2.20 6.32 -5.68
CA LEU A 145 3.16 6.52 -6.76
C LEU A 145 4.14 7.64 -6.42
N TYR A 146 3.66 8.81 -6.01
CA TYR A 146 4.53 9.94 -5.69
C TYR A 146 5.52 9.59 -4.59
N THR A 147 5.04 8.94 -3.53
CA THR A 147 5.89 8.55 -2.40
C THR A 147 6.91 7.50 -2.82
N SER A 148 6.47 6.44 -3.52
CA SER A 148 7.36 5.36 -3.95
C SER A 148 8.42 5.84 -4.93
N ILE A 149 8.03 6.69 -5.90
CA ILE A 149 8.98 7.29 -6.84
C ILE A 149 9.95 8.21 -6.10
N SER A 150 9.48 9.00 -5.14
CA SER A 150 10.36 9.85 -4.33
C SER A 150 11.40 9.04 -3.58
N CYS A 151 11.02 7.91 -2.95
CA CYS A 151 11.95 6.99 -2.31
C CYS A 151 12.95 6.38 -3.30
N VAL A 152 12.51 5.98 -4.49
CA VAL A 152 13.39 5.43 -5.53
C VAL A 152 14.40 6.48 -6.00
N VAL A 153 13.95 7.69 -6.30
CA VAL A 153 14.83 8.79 -6.74
C VAL A 153 15.81 9.18 -5.63
N LEU A 154 15.35 9.28 -4.38
CA LEU A 154 16.22 9.50 -3.21
C LEU A 154 17.24 8.37 -3.03
N GLY A 155 16.86 7.12 -3.30
CA GLY A 155 17.79 5.98 -3.24
C GLY A 155 18.83 5.99 -4.36
N LEU A 156 18.51 6.58 -5.52
CA LEU A 156 19.43 6.71 -6.66
C LEU A 156 20.38 7.91 -6.55
N VAL A 157 19.91 9.03 -5.99
CA VAL A 157 20.66 10.30 -5.92
C VAL A 157 21.29 10.53 -4.54
N GLY A 158 20.69 9.98 -3.49
CA GLY A 158 21.07 10.16 -2.10
C GLY A 158 21.56 8.87 -1.43
N THR A 159 21.23 8.69 -0.15
CA THR A 159 21.62 7.51 0.64
C THR A 159 20.40 6.73 1.12
N TYR A 160 20.58 5.42 1.38
CA TYR A 160 19.51 4.60 1.99
C TYR A 160 19.04 5.14 3.35
N GLN A 161 19.90 5.82 4.11
CA GLN A 161 19.52 6.49 5.35
C GLN A 161 18.52 7.62 5.09
N GLN A 162 18.74 8.44 4.05
CA GLN A 162 17.79 9.51 3.67
C GLN A 162 16.44 8.92 3.22
N VAL A 163 16.46 7.80 2.50
CA VAL A 163 15.23 7.07 2.13
C VAL A 163 14.48 6.61 3.38
N GLY A 164 15.18 6.05 4.37
CA GLY A 164 14.58 5.64 5.65
C GLY A 164 13.98 6.80 6.43
N ILE A 165 14.70 7.92 6.54
CA ILE A 165 14.25 9.15 7.20
C ILE A 165 12.99 9.70 6.52
N PHE A 166 12.98 9.81 5.19
CA PHE A 166 11.82 10.28 4.42
C PHE A 166 10.62 9.34 4.57
N SER A 167 10.84 8.03 4.45
CA SER A 167 9.78 7.03 4.58
C SER A 167 9.14 7.06 5.96
N ASN A 168 9.94 7.22 7.02
CA ASN A 168 9.43 7.34 8.39
C ASN A 168 8.63 8.63 8.61
N ALA A 169 9.11 9.76 8.08
CA ALA A 169 8.36 11.01 8.10
C ALA A 169 7.00 10.85 7.40
N PHE A 170 7.01 10.26 6.20
CA PHE A 170 5.82 10.06 5.39
C PHE A 170 4.83 9.08 6.03
N ASN A 171 5.31 8.04 6.72
CA ASN A 171 4.45 7.09 7.44
C ASN A 171 3.63 7.78 8.53
N ILE A 172 4.24 8.67 9.32
CA ILE A 172 3.52 9.46 10.35
C ILE A 172 2.49 10.39 9.69
N LEU A 173 2.88 11.09 8.63
CA LEU A 173 1.97 11.95 7.88
C LEU A 173 0.78 11.15 7.32
N THR A 174 1.03 9.92 6.84
CA THR A 174 0.01 9.03 6.30
C THR A 174 -1.04 8.67 7.34
N VAL A 175 -0.67 8.47 8.61
CA VAL A 175 -1.63 8.22 9.70
C VAL A 175 -2.59 9.40 9.85
N ALA A 176 -2.09 10.64 9.81
CA ALA A 176 -2.92 11.84 9.86
C ALA A 176 -3.84 11.95 8.62
N ILE A 177 -3.31 11.67 7.43
CA ILE A 177 -4.07 11.66 6.18
C ILE A 177 -5.21 10.63 6.22
N ILE A 178 -4.98 9.44 6.76
CA ILE A 178 -6.01 8.39 6.88
C ILE A 178 -7.18 8.85 7.77
N MET A 179 -6.88 9.55 8.89
CA MET A 179 -7.93 10.11 9.73
C MET A 179 -8.81 11.11 8.97
N ILE A 180 -8.20 12.01 8.18
CA ILE A 180 -8.93 13.00 7.37
C ILE A 180 -9.75 12.30 6.28
N ASN A 181 -9.14 11.38 5.54
CA ASN A 181 -9.81 10.63 4.46
C ASN A 181 -11.02 9.84 4.95
N THR A 182 -11.03 9.40 6.21
CA THR A 182 -12.18 8.71 6.80
C THR A 182 -13.43 9.59 6.81
N PHE A 183 -13.29 10.90 7.04
CA PHE A 183 -14.40 11.84 6.94
C PHE A 183 -14.87 12.02 5.49
N ASP A 184 -13.93 12.06 4.54
CA ASP A 184 -14.22 12.23 3.12
C ASP A 184 -15.05 11.07 2.58
N LEU A 185 -14.72 9.84 2.96
CA LEU A 185 -15.46 8.63 2.58
C LEU A 185 -16.94 8.68 3.02
N VAL A 186 -17.23 9.27 4.18
CA VAL A 186 -18.60 9.39 4.69
C VAL A 186 -19.33 10.58 4.04
N MET A 187 -18.61 11.65 3.70
CA MET A 187 -19.20 12.90 3.20
C MET A 187 -19.44 12.91 1.69
N ILE A 188 -18.56 12.31 0.89
CA ILE A 188 -18.70 12.22 -0.57
C ILE A 188 -20.10 11.72 -1.00
N PRO A 189 -20.61 10.56 -0.56
CA PRO A 189 -21.92 10.08 -1.00
C PRO A 189 -23.06 11.02 -0.62
N ARG A 190 -22.96 11.72 0.52
CA ARG A 190 -23.95 12.71 0.97
C ARG A 190 -23.93 13.95 0.09
N ILE A 191 -22.75 14.47 -0.23
CA ILE A 191 -22.56 15.65 -1.10
C ILE A 191 -23.04 15.33 -2.52
N THR A 192 -22.67 14.17 -3.08
CA THR A 192 -23.12 13.74 -4.42
C THR A 192 -24.64 13.65 -4.48
N LYS A 193 -25.29 13.05 -3.46
CA LYS A 193 -26.76 12.98 -3.41
C LYS A 193 -27.41 14.37 -3.34
N MET A 194 -26.88 15.27 -2.52
CA MET A 194 -27.37 16.65 -2.40
C MET A 194 -27.18 17.46 -3.69
N SER A 195 -26.11 17.19 -4.44
CA SER A 195 -25.83 17.82 -5.74
C SER A 195 -26.84 17.39 -6.80
N ILE A 196 -27.13 16.08 -6.92
CA ILE A 196 -28.14 15.57 -7.85
C ILE A 196 -29.53 16.13 -7.52
N GLN A 197 -29.85 16.28 -6.24
CA GLN A 197 -31.13 16.82 -5.76
C GLN A 197 -31.21 18.35 -5.80
N GLN A 198 -30.18 19.05 -6.31
CA GLN A 198 -30.08 20.51 -6.36
C GLN A 198 -30.43 21.19 -5.02
N SER A 199 -29.98 20.59 -3.91
CA SER A 199 -30.32 21.09 -2.57
C SER A 199 -29.70 22.48 -2.33
N HIS A 200 -30.53 23.44 -1.91
CA HIS A 200 -30.06 24.76 -1.47
C HIS A 200 -29.06 24.69 -0.29
N SER A 201 -29.01 23.58 0.43
CA SER A 201 -28.09 23.36 1.56
C SER A 201 -26.71 22.82 1.16
N LEU A 202 -26.48 22.52 -0.12
CA LEU A 202 -25.24 21.91 -0.62
C LEU A 202 -24.01 22.77 -0.30
N THR A 203 -24.05 24.07 -0.62
CA THR A 203 -22.95 25.01 -0.37
C THR A 203 -22.64 25.14 1.11
N LYS A 204 -23.67 25.22 1.96
CA LYS A 204 -23.51 25.24 3.43
C LYS A 204 -22.91 23.94 3.97
N THR A 205 -23.29 22.80 3.40
CA THR A 205 -22.77 21.48 3.80
C THR A 205 -21.30 21.33 3.41
N LEU A 206 -20.92 21.76 2.20
CA LEU A 206 -19.53 21.84 1.74
C LEU A 206 -18.69 22.75 2.64
N ALA A 207 -19.17 23.97 2.91
CA ALA A 207 -18.47 24.91 3.79
C ALA A 207 -18.27 24.35 5.21
N ASN A 208 -19.30 23.70 5.77
CA ASN A 208 -19.19 23.05 7.07
C ASN A 208 -18.19 21.88 7.05
N ASN A 209 -18.17 21.07 5.99
CA ASN A 209 -17.20 19.99 5.85
C ASN A 209 -15.76 20.53 5.80
N MET A 210 -15.52 21.59 5.01
CA MET A 210 -14.22 22.26 4.96
C MET A 210 -13.82 22.83 6.33
N ASN A 211 -14.76 23.45 7.05
CA ASN A 211 -14.49 23.97 8.39
C ASN A 211 -14.14 22.86 9.38
N ILE A 212 -14.86 21.74 9.35
CA ILE A 212 -14.56 20.58 10.20
C ILE A 212 -13.18 20.01 9.86
N GLN A 213 -12.84 19.86 8.59
CA GLN A 213 -11.51 19.41 8.16
C GLN A 213 -10.43 20.37 8.65
N LEU A 214 -10.61 21.69 8.54
CA LEU A 214 -9.64 22.66 9.03
C LEU A 214 -9.47 22.59 10.56
N ILE A 215 -10.58 22.49 11.30
CA ILE A 215 -10.58 22.36 12.76
C ILE A 215 -9.89 21.07 13.22
N LEU A 216 -9.87 20.02 12.39
CA LEU A 216 -9.15 18.78 12.69
C LEU A 216 -7.68 18.86 12.26
N THR A 217 -7.41 19.27 11.02
CA THR A 217 -6.07 19.25 10.42
C THR A 217 -5.14 20.24 11.10
N VAL A 218 -5.60 21.45 11.42
CA VAL A 218 -4.73 22.49 11.99
C VAL A 218 -4.17 22.06 13.35
N PRO A 219 -5.00 21.63 14.34
CA PRO A 219 -4.48 21.09 15.59
C PRO A 219 -3.64 19.81 15.42
N MET A 220 -3.97 18.94 14.45
CA MET A 220 -3.15 17.76 14.16
C MET A 220 -1.74 18.13 13.72
N VAL A 221 -1.59 19.09 12.80
CA VAL A 221 -0.29 19.56 12.32
C VAL A 221 0.52 20.16 13.47
N PHE A 222 -0.05 21.09 14.24
CA PHE A 222 0.64 21.69 15.39
C PHE A 222 0.96 20.65 16.47
N GLY A 223 0.05 19.70 16.73
CA GLY A 223 0.26 18.60 17.66
C GLY A 223 1.43 17.73 17.24
N LEU A 224 1.51 17.34 15.96
CA LEU A 224 2.62 16.57 15.42
C LEU A 224 3.94 17.33 15.56
N ILE A 225 4.00 18.60 15.13
CA ILE A 225 5.20 19.45 15.27
C ILE A 225 5.67 19.52 16.73
N ALA A 226 4.73 19.67 17.68
CA ALA A 226 5.05 19.79 19.10
C ALA A 226 5.58 18.48 19.71
N ILE A 227 5.03 17.32 19.34
CA ILE A 227 5.46 16.02 19.89
C ILE A 227 6.65 15.41 19.17
N MET A 228 6.92 15.83 17.94
CA MET A 228 7.91 15.22 17.04
C MET A 228 9.31 15.06 17.68
N PRO A 229 9.86 16.06 18.41
CA PRO A 229 11.18 15.94 19.05
C PRO A 229 11.26 14.84 20.11
N SER A 230 10.15 14.49 20.77
CA SER A 230 10.11 13.38 21.74
C SER A 230 9.69 12.07 21.08
N PHE A 231 8.83 12.14 20.06
CA PHE A 231 8.26 11.00 19.37
C PHE A 231 9.32 10.21 18.60
N TYR A 232 10.21 10.89 17.86
CA TYR A 232 11.19 10.19 17.01
C TYR A 232 12.13 9.30 17.85
N LEU A 233 12.53 9.75 19.04
CA LEU A 233 13.47 9.01 19.88
C LEU A 233 12.86 7.71 20.42
N TRP A 234 11.55 7.73 20.71
CA TRP A 234 10.83 6.55 21.20
C TRP A 234 10.54 5.52 20.10
N PHE A 235 10.27 5.97 18.86
CA PHE A 235 9.80 5.11 17.78
C PHE A 235 10.86 4.76 16.73
N PHE A 236 11.79 5.66 16.44
CA PHE A 236 12.81 5.48 15.40
C PHE A 236 14.23 5.41 15.97
N GLY A 237 14.50 6.06 17.11
CA GLY A 237 15.82 6.13 17.71
C GLY A 237 16.67 7.29 17.18
N GLU A 238 17.88 7.46 17.72
CA GLU A 238 18.72 8.64 17.46
C GLU A 238 19.20 8.74 16.01
N GLU A 239 19.34 7.61 15.30
CA GLU A 239 19.75 7.57 13.89
C GLU A 239 18.77 8.29 12.95
N PHE A 240 17.55 8.56 13.41
CA PHE A 240 16.48 9.24 12.68
C PHE A 240 16.19 10.66 13.21
N ALA A 241 17.12 11.28 13.94
CA ALA A 241 16.96 12.65 14.43
C ALA A 241 16.63 13.66 13.31
N SER A 242 17.14 13.45 12.10
CA SER A 242 16.85 14.30 10.94
C SER A 242 15.40 14.20 10.43
N THR A 243 14.59 13.26 10.93
CA THR A 243 13.13 13.23 10.67
C THR A 243 12.42 14.42 11.32
N VAL A 244 12.91 14.93 12.45
CA VAL A 244 12.33 16.10 13.15
C VAL A 244 12.33 17.34 12.28
N PRO A 245 13.49 17.87 11.81
CA PRO A 245 13.50 19.08 11.00
C PRO A 245 12.67 18.93 9.72
N LEU A 246 12.61 17.74 9.10
CA LEU A 246 11.79 17.51 7.91
C LEU A 246 10.28 17.63 8.16
N MET A 247 9.82 17.41 9.40
CA MET A 247 8.41 17.53 9.76
C MET A 247 8.03 18.87 10.37
N THR A 248 9.02 19.64 10.83
CA THR A 248 8.79 20.94 11.48
C THR A 248 8.96 22.14 10.54
N ILE A 249 9.50 21.92 9.33
CA ILE A 249 9.62 22.93 8.26
C ILE A 249 8.32 22.93 7.44
#